data_AF-A0A0D3FZD3-F1
#
_entry.id   AF-A0A0D3FZD3-F1
#
_cell.length_a   1.000
_cell.length_b   1.000
_cell.length_c   1.000
_cell.angle_alpha   90.00
_cell.angle_beta   90.00
_cell.angle_gamma   90.00
#
_symmetry.space_group_name_H-M   'P 1'
#
loop_
_entity.id
_entity.type
_entity.pdbx_description
1 polymer ?
#
loop_
_entity_poly.entity_id
_entity_poly.type
_entity_poly.pdbx_seq_one_letter_code
_entity_poly.pdbx_strand_id
1 'polypeptide(L)'
;MKRFTYWPQAYLGLVFNWGALIGWAAMKGTINPAIILPLYTAGICWTLVYDTIYAHQDKEDNLKVGVKSTALRFGDSTKPWISGFGAACIANLALSGYNAEIAASAHLAWQVSTVDLSDRLDCNRKFVSNKWFGALIFGGILCGRLVS
;
A
#
# COMPACT_ATOMS: atom_id res chain seq x y z
N MET A 1 15.80 0.92 10.39
CA MET A 1 15.06 2.19 10.15
C MET A 1 14.30 2.72 11.36
N LYS A 2 13.52 1.90 12.09
CA LYS A 2 12.70 2.34 13.24
C LYS A 2 13.45 3.17 14.32
N ARG A 3 14.77 2.99 14.46
CA ARG A 3 15.61 3.77 15.40
C ARG A 3 15.98 5.19 14.89
N PHE A 4 15.90 5.42 13.58
CA PHE A 4 16.39 6.63 12.94
C PHE A 4 15.26 7.52 12.39
N THR A 5 14.18 6.93 11.89
CA THR A 5 13.09 7.66 11.22
C THR A 5 11.70 7.16 11.62
N TYR A 6 10.71 8.05 11.55
CA TYR A 6 9.28 7.74 11.67
C TYR A 6 8.66 7.17 10.39
N TRP A 7 9.44 7.01 9.32
CA TRP A 7 8.99 6.46 8.03
C TRP A 7 9.61 5.10 7.67
N PRO A 8 9.74 4.12 8.59
CA PRO A 8 10.25 2.81 8.23
C PRO A 8 9.35 2.14 7.17
N GLN A 9 8.04 2.42 7.17
CA GLN A 9 7.08 1.93 6.17
C GLN A 9 7.35 2.43 4.75
N ALA A 10 7.78 3.69 4.60
CA ALA A 10 8.15 4.22 3.28
C ALA A 10 9.38 3.49 2.73
N TYR A 11 10.37 3.24 3.59
CA TYR A 11 11.56 2.48 3.23
C TYR A 11 11.23 1.03 2.87
N LEU A 12 10.34 0.40 3.64
CA LEU A 12 9.82 -0.93 3.33
C LEU A 12 9.15 -0.95 1.95
N GLY A 13 8.29 0.04 1.66
CA GLY A 13 7.64 0.20 0.37
C GLY A 13 8.64 0.30 -0.78
N LEU A 14 9.71 1.09 -0.63
CA LEU A 14 10.75 1.19 -1.66
C LEU A 14 11.42 -0.16 -1.94
N VAL A 15 11.79 -0.90 -0.89
CA VAL A 15 12.52 -2.17 -1.05
C VAL A 15 11.61 -3.27 -1.59
N PHE A 16 10.40 -3.43 -1.04
CA PHE A 16 9.48 -4.51 -1.43
C PHE A 16 8.92 -4.35 -2.84
N ASN A 17 8.68 -3.12 -3.29
CA ASN A 17 8.07 -2.88 -4.60
C ASN A 17 9.08 -2.85 -5.75
N TRP A 18 10.37 -3.05 -5.46
CA TRP A 18 11.43 -3.08 -6.47
C TRP A 18 11.18 -4.13 -7.57
N GLY A 19 10.45 -5.21 -7.24
CA GLY A 19 10.02 -6.23 -8.19
C GLY A 19 9.21 -5.69 -9.36
N ALA A 20 8.47 -4.58 -9.21
CA ALA A 20 7.74 -3.95 -10.31
C ALA A 20 8.69 -3.40 -11.39
N LEU A 21 9.83 -2.82 -10.96
CA LEU A 21 10.84 -2.28 -11.87
C LEU A 21 11.53 -3.41 -12.65
N ILE A 22 11.94 -4.45 -11.93
CA ILE A 22 12.60 -5.63 -12.51
C ILE A 22 11.65 -6.37 -13.45
N GLY A 23 10.42 -6.60 -13.02
CA GLY A 23 9.40 -7.30 -13.82
C GLY A 23 9.12 -6.59 -15.14
N TRP A 24 8.98 -5.27 -15.13
CA TRP A 24 8.81 -4.50 -16.36
C TRP A 24 10.02 -4.63 -17.29
N ALA A 25 11.23 -4.38 -16.77
CA ALA A 25 12.45 -4.43 -17.57
C ALA A 25 12.66 -5.82 -18.19
N ALA A 26 12.41 -6.89 -17.43
CA ALA A 26 12.51 -8.27 -17.88
C ALA A 26 11.50 -8.59 -19.01
N MET A 27 10.27 -8.08 -18.92
CA MET A 27 9.22 -8.40 -19.89
C MET A 27 9.25 -7.51 -21.14
N LYS A 28 9.69 -6.26 -21.04
CA LYS A 28 9.65 -5.27 -22.13
C LYS A 28 11.01 -4.94 -22.74
N GLY A 29 12.12 -5.34 -22.10
CA GLY A 29 13.49 -5.02 -22.54
C GLY A 29 13.82 -3.53 -22.53
N THR A 30 12.92 -2.68 -22.03
CA THR A 30 13.03 -1.22 -21.99
C THR A 30 12.42 -0.71 -20.68
N ILE A 31 12.79 0.50 -20.28
CA ILE A 31 12.17 1.19 -19.14
C ILE A 31 11.39 2.37 -19.71
N ASN A 32 10.06 2.37 -19.54
CA ASN A 32 9.23 3.52 -19.85
C ASN A 32 8.87 4.24 -18.53
N PRO A 33 9.51 5.38 -18.22
CA PRO A 33 9.29 6.11 -16.98
C PRO A 33 7.82 6.48 -16.75
N ALA A 34 7.07 6.76 -17.80
CA ALA A 34 5.67 7.20 -17.72
C ALA A 34 4.72 6.11 -17.18
N ILE A 35 5.09 4.84 -17.31
CA ILE A 35 4.27 3.71 -16.83
C ILE A 35 4.86 3.12 -15.54
N ILE A 36 6.18 2.95 -15.53
CA ILE A 36 6.88 2.23 -14.48
C ILE A 36 6.94 3.03 -13.17
N LEU A 37 7.09 4.36 -13.24
CA LEU A 37 7.18 5.20 -12.05
C LEU A 37 5.83 5.31 -11.33
N PRO A 38 4.70 5.52 -12.03
CA PRO A 38 3.39 5.39 -11.38
C PRO A 38 3.17 4.00 -10.78
N LEU A 39 3.43 2.92 -11.52
CA LEU A 39 3.24 1.56 -10.99
C LEU A 39 4.05 1.29 -9.71
N TYR A 40 5.31 1.70 -9.69
CA TYR A 40 6.17 1.57 -8.51
C TYR A 40 5.68 2.45 -7.35
N THR A 41 5.29 3.69 -7.63
CA THR A 41 4.74 4.61 -6.64
C THR A 41 3.44 4.09 -6.05
N ALA A 42 2.57 3.48 -6.87
CA ALA A 42 1.35 2.85 -6.40
C ALA A 42 1.63 1.75 -5.37
N GLY A 43 2.63 0.90 -5.61
CA GLY A 43 3.05 -0.13 -4.68
C GLY A 43 3.59 0.42 -3.36
N ILE A 44 4.37 1.50 -3.41
CA ILE A 44 4.86 2.20 -2.21
C ILE A 44 3.69 2.78 -1.40
N CYS A 45 2.76 3.48 -2.07
CA CYS A 45 1.57 4.05 -1.45
C CYS A 45 0.69 2.95 -0.82
N TRP A 46 0.49 1.83 -1.50
CA TRP A 46 -0.23 0.68 -0.94
C TRP A 46 0.47 0.13 0.31
N THR A 47 1.79 0.00 0.27
CA THR A 47 2.60 -0.41 1.43
C THR A 47 2.45 0.54 2.61
N LEU A 48 2.44 1.85 2.35
CA LEU A 48 2.18 2.85 3.37
C LEU A 48 0.78 2.71 3.97
N VAL A 49 -0.23 2.28 3.23
CA VAL A 49 -1.57 2.01 3.79
C VAL A 49 -1.54 0.81 4.72
N TYR A 50 -1.24 -0.38 4.20
CA TYR A 50 -1.42 -1.60 4.98
C TYR A 50 -0.39 -1.72 6.11
N ASP A 51 0.85 -1.29 5.91
CA ASP A 51 1.90 -1.43 6.91
C ASP A 51 1.79 -0.36 8.02
N THR A 52 1.14 0.78 7.72
CA THR A 52 0.75 1.73 8.77
C THR A 52 -0.39 1.16 9.63
N ILE A 53 -1.39 0.51 9.02
CA ILE A 53 -2.43 -0.20 9.78
C ILE A 53 -1.80 -1.31 10.64
N TYR A 54 -0.90 -2.11 10.06
CA TYR A 54 -0.17 -3.13 10.79
C TYR A 54 0.61 -2.56 11.97
N ALA A 55 1.28 -1.42 11.78
CA ALA A 55 2.09 -0.78 12.83
C ALA A 55 1.28 -0.26 14.04
N HIS A 56 -0.05 -0.14 13.94
CA HIS A 56 -0.90 0.16 15.10
C HIS A 56 -0.99 -1.02 16.08
N GLN A 57 -0.75 -2.26 15.64
CA GLN A 57 -0.72 -3.44 16.53
C GLN A 57 0.41 -3.34 17.57
N ASP A 58 1.53 -2.76 17.17
CA ASP A 58 2.73 -2.62 18.00
C ASP A 58 2.85 -1.22 18.62
N LYS A 59 1.84 -0.35 18.51
CA LYS A 59 1.96 1.09 18.86
C LYS A 59 2.46 1.31 20.29
N GLU A 60 1.83 0.65 21.25
CA GLU A 60 2.17 0.77 22.68
C GLU A 60 3.55 0.20 23.00
N ASP A 61 3.89 -0.94 22.39
CA ASP A 61 5.17 -1.60 22.65
C ASP A 61 6.32 -0.85 21.97
N ASN A 62 6.08 -0.25 20.80
CA ASN A 62 7.00 0.65 20.14
C ASN A 62 7.28 1.91 20.98
N LEU A 63 6.26 2.45 21.68
CA LEU A 63 6.44 3.57 22.61
C LEU A 63 7.34 3.19 23.79
N LYS A 64 7.08 2.04 24.43
CA LYS A 64 7.87 1.55 25.58
C LYS A 64 9.35 1.36 25.23
N VAL A 65 9.64 0.84 24.03
CA VAL A 65 11.00 0.55 23.57
C VAL A 65 11.65 1.76 22.89
N GLY A 66 10.92 2.87 22.70
CA GLY A 66 11.44 4.11 22.10
C GLY A 66 11.73 4.01 20.60
N VAL A 67 11.02 3.15 19.87
CA VAL A 67 11.18 2.99 18.42
C VAL A 67 10.08 3.73 17.66
N LYS A 68 10.38 4.18 16.43
CA LYS A 68 9.53 5.07 15.64
C LYS A 68 8.79 4.31 14.54
N SER A 69 7.59 4.77 14.19
CA SER A 69 6.74 4.23 13.11
C SER A 69 5.78 5.29 12.58
N THR A 70 5.18 5.09 11.40
CA THR A 70 4.12 5.98 10.88
C THR A 70 2.89 5.99 11.78
N ALA A 71 2.52 4.87 12.41
CA ALA A 71 1.44 4.79 13.39
C ALA A 71 1.68 5.75 14.58
N LEU A 72 2.93 5.87 15.04
CA LEU A 72 3.30 6.83 16.08
C LEU A 72 3.36 8.26 15.56
N ARG A 73 3.84 8.47 14.33
CA ARG A 73 3.92 9.80 13.72
C ARG A 73 2.55 10.42 13.48
N PHE A 74 1.61 9.63 12.97
CA PHE A 74 0.30 10.10 12.57
C PHE A 74 -0.69 10.08 13.72
N GLY A 75 -0.53 9.16 14.69
CA GLY A 75 -1.42 9.07 15.84
C GLY A 75 -2.88 9.02 15.41
N ASP A 76 -3.68 9.96 15.91
CA ASP A 76 -5.12 10.06 15.63
C ASP A 76 -5.43 10.52 14.21
N SER A 77 -4.47 11.16 13.53
CA SER A 77 -4.57 11.56 12.13
C SER A 77 -4.26 10.43 11.14
N THR A 78 -4.07 9.19 11.62
CA THR A 78 -3.71 8.06 10.73
C THR A 78 -4.71 7.88 9.59
N LYS A 79 -6.03 7.91 9.86
CA LYS A 79 -7.07 7.67 8.84
C LYS A 79 -6.94 8.65 7.66
N PRO A 80 -6.89 9.98 7.86
CA PRO A 80 -6.60 10.94 6.78
C PRO A 80 -5.34 10.61 5.96
N TRP A 81 -4.24 10.27 6.62
CA TRP A 81 -2.97 9.95 5.93
C TRP A 81 -3.08 8.69 5.05
N ILE A 82 -3.61 7.59 5.61
CA ILE A 82 -3.77 6.36 4.83
C ILE A 82 -4.85 6.48 3.76
N SER A 83 -5.86 7.34 3.92
CA SER A 83 -6.79 7.71 2.84
C SER A 83 -6.05 8.41 1.70
N GLY A 84 -5.17 9.37 2.01
CA GLY A 84 -4.35 10.06 1.01
C GLY A 84 -3.41 9.12 0.27
N PHE A 85 -2.76 8.20 0.97
CA PHE A 85 -1.94 7.16 0.33
C PHE A 85 -2.78 6.18 -0.49
N GLY A 86 -3.98 5.81 -0.02
CA GLY A 86 -4.91 4.99 -0.79
C GLY A 86 -5.33 5.66 -2.10
N ALA A 87 -5.71 6.94 -2.05
CA ALA A 87 -6.05 7.72 -3.25
C ALA A 87 -4.87 7.83 -4.21
N ALA A 88 -3.66 8.11 -3.69
CA ALA A 88 -2.45 8.16 -4.49
C ALA A 88 -2.12 6.80 -5.13
N CYS A 89 -2.35 5.69 -4.41
CA CYS A 89 -2.16 4.33 -4.94
C CYS A 89 -3.06 4.10 -6.16
N ILE A 90 -4.36 4.35 -6.02
CA ILE A 90 -5.33 4.15 -7.10
C ILE A 90 -5.04 5.07 -8.29
N ALA A 91 -4.76 6.35 -8.05
CA ALA A 91 -4.43 7.29 -9.12
C ALA A 91 -3.19 6.86 -9.92
N ASN A 92 -2.16 6.34 -9.23
CA ASN A 92 -0.96 5.85 -9.90
C ASN A 92 -1.17 4.52 -10.64
N LEU A 93 -2.06 3.65 -10.16
CA LEU A 93 -2.49 2.46 -10.91
C LEU A 93 -3.18 2.86 -12.21
N ALA A 94 -4.11 3.83 -12.15
CA ALA A 94 -4.81 4.39 -13.30
C ALA A 94 -3.88 4.96 -14.38
N LEU A 95 -2.83 5.66 -13.93
CA LEU A 95 -1.80 6.19 -14.83
C LEU A 95 -0.95 5.08 -15.47
N SER A 96 -0.80 3.93 -14.80
CA SER A 96 -0.03 2.80 -15.32
C SER A 96 -0.83 1.89 -16.26
N GLY A 97 -2.16 1.89 -16.21
CA GLY A 97 -3.04 1.09 -17.05
C GLY A 97 -4.52 1.33 -16.74
N TYR A 98 -5.44 0.94 -17.65
CA TYR A 98 -6.81 1.49 -17.67
C TYR A 98 -7.92 0.63 -17.02
N ASN A 99 -7.68 -0.58 -16.49
CA ASN A 99 -8.79 -1.55 -16.31
C ASN A 99 -8.87 -2.32 -14.98
N ALA A 100 -8.10 -1.97 -13.95
CA ALA A 100 -7.97 -2.83 -12.75
C ALA A 100 -8.44 -2.22 -11.41
N GLU A 101 -9.13 -1.08 -11.42
CA GLU A 101 -9.16 -0.24 -10.22
C GLU A 101 -10.45 -0.26 -9.40
N ILE A 102 -11.63 -0.54 -9.95
CA ILE A 102 -12.89 -0.31 -9.20
C ILE A 102 -12.95 -1.21 -7.96
N ALA A 103 -12.73 -2.52 -8.13
CA ALA A 103 -12.78 -3.46 -7.01
C ALA A 103 -11.63 -3.24 -6.01
N ALA A 104 -10.43 -2.94 -6.50
CA ALA A 104 -9.27 -2.63 -5.67
C ALA A 104 -9.48 -1.35 -4.85
N SER A 105 -10.05 -0.32 -5.47
CA SER A 105 -10.41 0.96 -4.83
C SER A 105 -11.48 0.77 -3.75
N ALA A 106 -12.54 0.01 -4.07
CA ALA A 106 -13.58 -0.33 -3.11
C ALA A 106 -13.02 -1.09 -1.91
N HIS A 107 -12.10 -2.04 -2.14
CA HIS A 107 -11.44 -2.80 -1.09
C HIS A 107 -10.58 -1.89 -0.18
N LEU A 108 -9.76 -0.99 -0.76
CA LEU A 108 -8.98 -0.03 0.03
C LEU A 108 -9.88 0.93 0.81
N ALA A 109 -10.93 1.47 0.18
CA ALA A 109 -11.88 2.36 0.83
C ALA A 109 -12.57 1.65 2.02
N TRP A 110 -12.98 0.39 1.85
CA TRP A 110 -13.51 -0.44 2.93
C TRP A 110 -12.49 -0.63 4.05
N GLN A 111 -11.23 -0.98 3.74
CA GLN A 111 -10.19 -1.14 4.77
C GLN A 111 -10.02 0.14 5.59
N VAL A 112 -9.83 1.29 4.94
CA VAL A 112 -9.54 2.56 5.61
C VAL A 112 -10.74 3.10 6.42
N SER A 113 -11.96 2.97 5.88
CA SER A 113 -13.17 3.44 6.55
C SER A 113 -13.51 2.60 7.79
N THR A 114 -13.41 1.28 7.68
CA THR A 114 -13.89 0.35 8.71
C THR A 114 -12.84 -0.08 9.71
N VAL A 115 -11.54 0.18 9.47
CA VAL A 115 -10.50 -0.20 10.43
C VAL A 115 -10.69 0.50 11.77
N ASP A 116 -10.64 -0.28 12.85
CA ASP A 116 -10.41 0.21 14.21
C ASP A 116 -8.91 0.14 14.51
N LEU A 117 -8.27 1.31 14.59
CA LEU A 117 -6.83 1.44 14.85
C LEU A 117 -6.47 1.19 16.33
N SER A 118 -7.46 1.09 17.21
CA SER A 118 -7.25 0.73 18.62
C SER A 118 -7.33 -0.78 18.86
N ASP A 119 -7.96 -1.53 17.96
CA ASP A 119 -8.08 -2.98 18.03
C ASP A 119 -6.95 -3.67 17.23
N ARG A 120 -6.05 -4.34 17.95
CA ARG A 120 -4.94 -5.10 17.37
C ARG A 120 -5.43 -6.23 16.44
N LEU A 121 -6.54 -6.89 16.79
CA LEU A 121 -7.10 -7.99 15.99
C LEU A 121 -7.74 -7.47 14.71
N ASP A 122 -8.46 -6.35 14.76
CA ASP A 122 -9.01 -5.75 13.54
C ASP A 122 -7.89 -5.24 12.61
N CYS A 123 -6.87 -4.56 13.16
CA CYS A 123 -5.68 -4.18 12.40
C CYS A 123 -5.02 -5.38 11.68
N ASN A 124 -4.93 -6.53 12.35
CA ASN A 124 -4.40 -7.76 11.74
C ASN A 124 -5.31 -8.28 10.64
N ARG A 125 -6.63 -8.32 10.86
CA ARG A 125 -7.60 -8.74 9.84
C ARG A 125 -7.52 -7.86 8.58
N LYS A 126 -7.43 -6.54 8.75
CA LYS A 126 -7.24 -5.59 7.65
C LYS A 126 -5.90 -5.76 6.95
N PHE A 127 -4.82 -6.00 7.70
CA PHE A 127 -3.52 -6.31 7.12
C PHE A 127 -3.59 -7.58 6.25
N VAL A 128 -4.10 -8.69 6.79
CA VAL A 128 -4.24 -9.97 6.08
C VAL A 128 -5.15 -9.87 4.86
N SER A 129 -6.17 -9.00 4.87
CA SER A 129 -7.04 -8.83 3.71
C SER A 129 -6.33 -8.24 2.49
N ASN A 130 -5.14 -7.66 2.63
CA ASN A 130 -4.36 -7.12 1.49
C ASN A 130 -3.93 -8.18 0.47
N LYS A 131 -3.92 -9.47 0.82
CA LYS A 131 -3.78 -10.55 -0.18
C LYS A 131 -4.84 -10.46 -1.27
N TRP A 132 -6.05 -10.02 -0.92
CA TRP A 132 -7.15 -9.83 -1.86
C TRP A 132 -6.96 -8.58 -2.70
N PHE A 133 -6.36 -7.52 -2.18
CA PHE A 133 -6.06 -6.33 -3.00
C PHE A 133 -5.16 -6.69 -4.19
N GLY A 134 -4.08 -7.46 -3.95
CA GLY A 134 -3.23 -7.98 -5.02
C GLY A 134 -3.98 -8.87 -5.99
N ALA A 135 -4.83 -9.78 -5.49
CA ALA A 135 -5.67 -10.65 -6.32
C ALA A 135 -6.68 -9.87 -7.18
N LEU A 136 -7.26 -8.79 -6.64
CA LEU A 136 -8.21 -7.92 -7.35
C LEU A 136 -7.52 -7.16 -8.50
N ILE A 137 -6.33 -6.61 -8.27
CA ILE A 137 -5.53 -5.98 -9.33
C ILE A 137 -5.19 -7.00 -10.41
N PHE A 138 -4.69 -8.17 -10.02
CA PHE A 138 -4.35 -9.24 -10.97
C PHE A 138 -5.58 -9.69 -11.78
N GLY A 139 -6.72 -9.90 -11.12
CA GLY A 139 -7.97 -10.24 -11.76
C GLY A 139 -8.44 -9.16 -12.75
N GLY A 140 -8.32 -7.88 -12.38
CA GLY A 140 -8.61 -6.75 -13.26
C GLY A 140 -7.74 -6.74 -14.53
N ILE A 141 -6.44 -6.98 -14.37
CA ILE A 141 -5.50 -7.11 -15.51
C ILE A 141 -5.90 -8.28 -16.42
N LEU A 142 -6.21 -9.44 -15.84
CA LEU A 142 -6.59 -10.65 -16.59
C LEU A 142 -7.90 -10.43 -17.35
N CYS A 143 -8.93 -9.90 -16.69
CA CYS A 143 -10.21 -9.57 -17.32
C CYS A 143 -10.03 -8.54 -18.44
N GLY A 144 -9.27 -7.47 -18.19
CA GLY A 144 -8.96 -6.48 -19.23
C GLY A 144 -8.30 -7.10 -20.46
N ARG A 145 -7.41 -8.10 -20.26
CA ARG A 145 -6.75 -8.81 -21.36
C ARG A 145 -7.67 -9.78 -22.12
N LEU A 146 -8.67 -10.37 -21.45
CA LEU A 146 -9.63 -11.28 -22.08
C LEU A 146 -10.73 -10.54 -22.85
N VAL A 147 -11.02 -9.29 -22.48
CA VAL A 147 -12.08 -8.47 -23.07
C VAL A 147 -11.56 -7.54 -24.18
N SER A 148 -10.24 -7.35 -24.29
CA SER A 148 -9.57 -6.56 -25.35
C SER A 148 -9.08 -7.44 -26.49
#